data_AF-A0A7V0UAE3-F1
#
_entry.id   AF-A0A7V0UAE3-F1
#
_cell.length_a   1.000
_cell.length_b   1.000
_cell.length_c   1.000
_cell.angle_alpha   90.00
_cell.angle_beta   90.00
_cell.angle_gamma   90.00
#
_symmetry.space_group_name_H-M   'P 1'
#
loop_
_entity.id
_entity.type
_entity.pdbx_description
1 polymer ?
#
loop_
_entity_poly.entity_id
_entity_poly.type
_entity_poly.pdbx_seq_one_letter_code
_entity_poly.pdbx_strand_id
1 'polypeptide(L)'
;TGNTGDTGNTGNTGNTGNTGDTGNTGDTDLDCSEIIKCMEECPANDSECISDCYENGSDEGKNNYTDFWACNSNNDCSGNYGCLYENCKTLGIACGILKEGNESYSVPYGTASLSAVFNYVVSDETSLQSNMLIESAYATGSLGSGNFSNPMAQGIFSYARYVEGTSGNFIQIVQQPYSGGGSTNLDPVTFLLIPVEDTEPGTISIGLTTLDIAEMIVVDTDDTGIKCIHGFGVGEFTLSDFNTALGADGKIGISGTDIPLYSPQNAPVYGGNIEDENLVACPPR
;
A
#
# COMPACT_ATOMS: atom_id res chain seq x y z
N THR A 1 -39.06 52.05 9.44
CA THR A 1 -39.93 52.56 8.36
C THR A 1 -39.23 52.38 7.03
N GLY A 2 -39.80 51.57 6.12
CA GLY A 2 -39.50 51.42 4.67
C GLY A 2 -38.19 50.70 4.31
N ASN A 3 -38.07 49.88 3.26
CA ASN A 3 -38.99 49.30 2.26
C ASN A 3 -38.31 48.06 1.65
N THR A 4 -39.16 47.21 1.08
CA THR A 4 -38.97 46.04 0.21
C THR A 4 -37.91 46.20 -0.89
N GLY A 5 -37.35 45.07 -1.33
CA GLY A 5 -36.33 45.00 -2.39
C GLY A 5 -36.85 45.15 -3.82
N ASP A 6 -35.90 45.12 -4.77
CA ASP A 6 -36.11 44.56 -6.10
C ASP A 6 -34.76 44.29 -6.81
N THR A 7 -34.83 43.23 -7.61
CA THR A 7 -33.90 42.68 -8.59
C THR A 7 -33.13 43.68 -9.46
N GLY A 8 -31.90 43.28 -9.84
CA GLY A 8 -31.23 43.74 -11.07
C GLY A 8 -30.92 42.55 -11.97
N ASN A 9 -31.73 42.36 -13.01
CA ASN A 9 -31.46 41.45 -14.12
C ASN A 9 -30.67 42.16 -15.23
N THR A 10 -29.97 41.32 -16.01
CA THR A 10 -29.47 41.51 -17.38
C THR A 10 -28.24 42.39 -17.62
N GLY A 11 -27.13 41.71 -17.92
CA GLY A 11 -26.17 42.10 -18.95
C GLY A 11 -25.93 40.93 -19.89
N ASN A 12 -26.85 40.71 -20.84
CA ASN A 12 -26.58 39.89 -22.02
C ASN A 12 -25.71 40.71 -22.98
N THR A 13 -24.50 40.23 -23.23
CA THR A 13 -23.86 40.31 -24.54
C THR A 13 -22.98 39.08 -24.67
N GLY A 14 -23.52 38.06 -25.32
CA GLY A 14 -22.68 37.18 -26.12
C GLY A 14 -22.03 38.00 -27.22
N ASN A 15 -20.77 37.72 -27.46
CA ASN A 15 -20.18 37.83 -28.78
C ASN A 15 -19.17 36.71 -28.91
N THR A 16 -19.41 35.88 -29.93
CA THR A 16 -18.44 35.03 -30.62
C THR A 16 -17.75 34.01 -29.71
N GLY A 17 -18.18 32.75 -29.67
CA GLY A 17 -18.22 31.95 -30.89
C GLY A 17 -16.84 31.98 -31.55
N ASN A 18 -15.78 31.71 -30.78
CA ASN A 18 -14.59 31.14 -31.38
C ASN A 18 -15.02 29.76 -31.85
N THR A 19 -15.29 29.71 -33.16
CA THR A 19 -15.05 28.58 -34.05
C THR A 19 -14.63 27.34 -33.30
N GLY A 20 -15.50 26.32 -33.34
CA GLY A 20 -15.11 24.98 -33.00
C GLY A 20 -13.75 24.72 -33.61
N ASP A 21 -12.82 24.28 -32.76
CA ASP A 21 -11.63 23.63 -33.25
C ASP A 21 -12.15 22.47 -34.09
N THR A 22 -12.09 22.72 -35.39
CA THR A 22 -12.34 21.79 -36.47
C THR A 22 -11.58 20.53 -36.14
N GLY A 23 -12.32 19.47 -35.83
CA GLY A 23 -11.89 18.08 -35.77
C GLY A 23 -10.49 17.85 -35.20
N ASN A 24 -10.43 17.23 -34.03
CA ASN A 24 -9.44 16.16 -33.89
C ASN A 24 -9.85 15.00 -34.83
N THR A 25 -9.84 15.24 -36.14
CA THR A 25 -9.70 14.21 -37.17
C THR A 25 -8.22 13.90 -37.37
N GLY A 26 -7.48 13.82 -36.27
CA GLY A 26 -6.35 12.91 -36.22
C GLY A 26 -6.94 11.61 -35.74
N ASP A 27 -6.80 10.54 -36.51
CA ASP A 27 -6.85 9.18 -35.98
C ASP A 27 -5.90 9.14 -34.78
N THR A 28 -6.40 9.42 -33.58
CA THR A 28 -5.71 8.97 -32.38
C THR A 28 -6.05 7.50 -32.32
N ASP A 29 -5.09 6.64 -32.63
CA ASP A 29 -5.22 5.20 -32.45
C ASP A 29 -5.03 4.89 -30.96
N LEU A 30 -5.96 5.33 -30.09
CA LEU A 30 -5.79 5.14 -28.66
C LEU A 30 -5.70 3.64 -28.35
N ASP A 31 -4.68 3.26 -27.58
CA ASP A 31 -4.61 1.91 -27.02
C ASP A 31 -5.62 1.73 -25.86
N CYS A 32 -5.74 0.52 -25.32
CA CYS A 32 -6.71 0.28 -24.24
C CYS A 32 -6.45 1.15 -22.99
N SER A 33 -5.20 1.39 -22.63
CA SER A 33 -4.85 2.23 -21.48
C SER A 33 -5.23 3.68 -21.71
N GLU A 34 -5.00 4.18 -22.92
CA GLU A 34 -5.35 5.55 -23.32
C GLU A 34 -6.87 5.75 -23.39
N ILE A 35 -7.62 4.75 -23.87
CA ILE A 35 -9.09 4.76 -23.83
C ILE A 35 -9.58 4.92 -22.39
N ILE A 36 -9.05 4.13 -21.45
CA ILE A 36 -9.46 4.19 -20.03
C ILE A 36 -9.11 5.54 -19.41
N LYS A 37 -7.89 6.04 -19.61
CA LYS A 37 -7.46 7.36 -19.09
C LYS A 37 -8.34 8.49 -19.62
N CYS A 38 -8.67 8.46 -20.91
CA CYS A 38 -9.59 9.42 -21.51
C CYS A 38 -10.96 9.40 -20.81
N MET A 39 -11.51 8.21 -20.55
CA MET A 39 -12.79 8.07 -19.85
C MET A 39 -12.74 8.56 -18.40
N GLU A 40 -11.60 8.41 -17.70
CA GLU A 40 -11.41 8.89 -16.33
C GLU A 40 -11.34 10.43 -16.24
N GLU A 41 -10.89 11.09 -17.31
CA GLU A 41 -10.85 12.55 -17.42
C GLU A 41 -12.22 13.16 -17.75
N CYS A 42 -13.19 12.34 -18.15
CA CYS A 42 -14.53 12.81 -18.49
C CYS A 42 -15.27 13.38 -17.27
N PRO A 43 -16.04 14.48 -17.44
CA PRO A 43 -16.93 14.97 -16.38
C PRO A 43 -17.93 13.89 -15.95
N ALA A 44 -18.29 13.91 -14.67
CA ALA A 44 -19.24 12.94 -14.12
C ALA A 44 -20.58 12.94 -14.89
N ASN A 45 -20.99 11.77 -15.35
CA ASN A 45 -22.20 11.52 -16.16
C ASN A 45 -22.15 12.08 -17.59
N ASP A 46 -20.97 12.42 -18.11
CA ASP A 46 -20.79 12.80 -19.51
C ASP A 46 -20.64 11.57 -20.39
N SER A 47 -21.79 10.99 -20.78
CA SER A 47 -21.81 9.80 -21.64
C SER A 47 -21.30 10.07 -23.06
N GLU A 48 -21.35 11.33 -23.52
CA GLU A 48 -20.85 11.72 -24.84
C GLU A 48 -19.32 11.69 -24.82
N CYS A 49 -18.69 12.29 -23.80
CA CYS A 49 -17.25 12.22 -23.58
C CYS A 49 -16.75 10.76 -23.49
N ILE A 50 -17.42 9.91 -22.70
CA ILE A 50 -17.05 8.50 -22.56
C ILE A 50 -17.14 7.76 -23.91
N SER A 51 -18.21 8.02 -24.68
CA SER A 51 -18.39 7.43 -26.00
C SER A 51 -17.29 7.89 -26.96
N ASP A 52 -16.96 9.18 -26.95
CA ASP A 52 -15.92 9.75 -27.81
C ASP A 52 -14.54 9.14 -27.49
N CYS A 53 -14.21 8.93 -26.22
CA CYS A 53 -12.98 8.25 -25.81
C CYS A 53 -12.89 6.83 -26.38
N TYR A 54 -14.00 6.07 -26.35
CA TYR A 54 -14.04 4.74 -26.93
C TYR A 54 -13.93 4.78 -28.45
N GLU A 55 -14.66 5.67 -29.12
CA GLU A 55 -14.68 5.77 -30.59
C GLU A 55 -13.35 6.25 -31.17
N ASN A 56 -12.61 7.06 -30.41
CA ASN A 56 -11.22 7.42 -30.70
C ASN A 56 -10.22 6.29 -30.37
N GLY A 57 -10.67 5.09 -30.02
CA GLY A 57 -9.79 3.92 -29.88
C GLY A 57 -9.37 3.30 -31.20
N SER A 58 -8.15 2.77 -31.26
CA SER A 58 -7.76 1.82 -32.31
C SER A 58 -8.62 0.56 -32.25
N ASP A 59 -8.72 -0.19 -33.36
CA ASP A 59 -9.44 -1.48 -33.38
C ASP A 59 -8.91 -2.44 -32.30
N GLU A 60 -7.59 -2.50 -32.13
CA GLU A 60 -6.95 -3.31 -31.08
C GLU A 60 -7.27 -2.80 -29.68
N GLY A 61 -7.19 -1.48 -29.44
CA GLY A 61 -7.53 -0.86 -28.16
C GLY A 61 -8.98 -1.13 -27.75
N LYS A 62 -9.93 -0.96 -28.68
CA LYS A 62 -11.36 -1.24 -28.47
C LYS A 62 -11.62 -2.70 -28.15
N ASN A 63 -10.96 -3.62 -28.86
CA ASN A 63 -11.06 -5.06 -28.60
C ASN A 63 -10.51 -5.41 -27.21
N ASN A 64 -9.31 -4.96 -26.87
CA ASN A 64 -8.71 -5.18 -25.56
C ASN A 64 -9.56 -4.61 -24.42
N TYR A 65 -10.13 -3.41 -24.60
CA TYR A 65 -11.05 -2.81 -23.65
C TYR A 65 -12.29 -3.69 -23.43
N THR A 66 -12.93 -4.10 -24.52
CA THR A 66 -14.16 -4.91 -24.48
C THR A 66 -13.88 -6.29 -23.85
N ASP A 67 -12.79 -6.93 -24.26
CA ASP A 67 -12.38 -8.23 -23.76
C ASP A 67 -11.96 -8.18 -22.29
N PHE A 68 -11.30 -7.11 -21.86
CA PHE A 68 -10.96 -6.92 -20.44
C PHE A 68 -12.21 -6.88 -19.58
N TRP A 69 -13.20 -6.05 -19.93
CA TRP A 69 -14.43 -5.94 -19.15
C TRP A 69 -15.29 -7.20 -19.22
N ALA A 70 -15.29 -7.89 -20.36
CA ALA A 70 -15.89 -9.21 -20.47
C ALA A 70 -15.20 -10.22 -19.54
N CYS A 71 -13.86 -10.22 -19.49
CA CYS A 71 -13.10 -11.08 -18.57
C CYS A 71 -13.40 -10.77 -17.10
N ASN A 72 -13.39 -9.49 -16.72
CA ASN A 72 -13.72 -9.05 -15.36
C ASN A 72 -15.13 -9.50 -14.95
N SER A 73 -16.12 -9.34 -15.83
CA SER A 73 -17.49 -9.75 -15.56
C SER A 73 -17.68 -11.27 -15.56
N ASN A 74 -17.05 -12.00 -16.47
CA ASN A 74 -17.21 -13.46 -16.58
C ASN A 74 -16.58 -14.22 -15.42
N ASN A 75 -15.59 -13.61 -14.74
CA ASN A 75 -14.93 -14.17 -13.56
C ASN A 75 -15.40 -13.52 -12.25
N ASP A 76 -16.45 -12.69 -12.30
CA ASP A 76 -17.00 -11.96 -11.15
C ASP A 76 -15.95 -11.16 -10.35
N CYS A 77 -14.87 -10.73 -11.00
CA CYS A 77 -13.74 -10.12 -10.31
C CYS A 77 -14.10 -8.79 -9.65
N SER A 78 -15.06 -8.05 -10.19
CA SER A 78 -15.56 -6.80 -9.60
C SER A 78 -14.44 -5.79 -9.29
N GLY A 79 -13.39 -5.75 -10.10
CA GLY A 79 -12.23 -4.90 -9.88
C GLY A 79 -11.22 -5.41 -8.84
N ASN A 80 -11.43 -6.57 -8.22
CA ASN A 80 -10.46 -7.16 -7.29
C ASN A 80 -9.17 -7.51 -8.03
N TYR A 81 -8.06 -6.87 -7.64
CA TYR A 81 -6.77 -7.04 -8.31
C TYR A 81 -6.26 -8.48 -8.30
N GLY A 82 -6.40 -9.21 -7.20
CA GLY A 82 -6.00 -10.63 -7.14
C GLY A 82 -6.73 -11.48 -8.17
N CYS A 83 -8.05 -11.33 -8.26
CA CYS A 83 -8.87 -12.02 -9.26
C CYS A 83 -8.51 -11.60 -10.69
N LEU A 84 -8.34 -10.30 -10.93
CA LEU A 84 -7.95 -9.77 -12.25
C LEU A 84 -6.58 -10.28 -12.68
N TYR A 85 -5.63 -10.38 -11.74
CA TYR A 85 -4.29 -10.89 -12.02
C TYR A 85 -4.29 -12.41 -12.28
N GLU A 86 -5.19 -13.16 -11.66
CA GLU A 86 -5.35 -14.59 -11.92
C GLU A 86 -6.02 -14.88 -13.26
N ASN A 87 -7.07 -14.14 -13.61
CA ASN A 87 -7.96 -14.49 -14.73
C ASN A 87 -7.81 -13.59 -15.97
N CYS A 88 -7.42 -12.33 -15.78
CA CYS A 88 -7.47 -11.29 -16.80
C CYS A 88 -6.12 -10.58 -17.01
N LYS A 89 -5.01 -11.17 -16.55
CA LYS A 89 -3.68 -10.52 -16.47
C LYS A 89 -3.28 -9.82 -17.77
N THR A 90 -3.22 -10.57 -18.88
CA THR A 90 -2.73 -10.04 -20.17
C THR A 90 -3.54 -8.84 -20.63
N LEU A 91 -4.87 -8.92 -20.53
CA LEU A 91 -5.78 -7.84 -20.91
C LEU A 91 -5.66 -6.66 -19.93
N GLY A 92 -5.57 -6.93 -18.63
CA GLY A 92 -5.41 -5.88 -17.61
C GLY A 92 -4.10 -5.10 -17.76
N ILE A 93 -3.01 -5.77 -18.17
CA ILE A 93 -1.73 -5.11 -18.49
C ILE A 93 -1.84 -4.30 -19.78
N ALA A 94 -2.45 -4.86 -20.83
CA ALA A 94 -2.69 -4.12 -22.08
C ALA A 94 -3.54 -2.86 -21.88
N CYS A 95 -4.44 -2.89 -20.89
CA CYS A 95 -5.30 -1.77 -20.51
C CYS A 95 -4.70 -0.88 -19.42
N GLY A 96 -3.48 -1.14 -18.96
CA GLY A 96 -2.81 -0.34 -17.92
C GLY A 96 -3.48 -0.39 -16.53
N ILE A 97 -4.41 -1.31 -16.30
CA ILE A 97 -5.08 -1.55 -15.02
C ILE A 97 -4.18 -2.38 -14.09
N LEU A 98 -3.45 -3.32 -14.68
CA LEU A 98 -2.46 -4.15 -14.00
C LEU A 98 -1.06 -3.78 -14.51
N LYS A 99 -0.06 -4.10 -13.71
CA LYS A 99 1.36 -3.96 -14.08
C LYS A 99 2.03 -5.33 -14.05
N GLU A 100 2.98 -5.55 -14.95
CA GLU A 100 3.76 -6.78 -14.93
C GLU A 100 4.61 -6.82 -13.65
N GLY A 101 4.45 -7.89 -12.85
CA GLY A 101 5.30 -8.15 -11.70
C GLY A 101 6.63 -8.80 -12.12
N ASN A 102 7.69 -8.55 -11.36
CA ASN A 102 8.98 -9.18 -11.61
C ASN A 102 9.01 -10.62 -11.06
N GLU A 103 9.11 -11.60 -11.95
CA GLU A 103 9.10 -13.03 -11.63
C GLU A 103 10.27 -13.49 -10.75
N SER A 104 11.31 -12.68 -10.58
CA SER A 104 12.39 -12.94 -9.62
C SER A 104 11.91 -12.89 -8.16
N TYR A 105 10.74 -12.28 -7.92
CA TYR A 105 10.05 -12.27 -6.64
C TYR A 105 8.86 -13.21 -6.74
N SER A 106 8.87 -14.29 -5.97
CA SER A 106 7.74 -15.23 -5.91
C SER A 106 6.48 -14.57 -5.36
N VAL A 107 5.33 -15.21 -5.57
CA VAL A 107 4.03 -14.75 -5.07
C VAL A 107 3.39 -15.88 -4.25
N PRO A 108 3.26 -15.75 -2.92
CA PRO A 108 3.87 -14.71 -2.09
C PRO A 108 5.41 -14.77 -2.10
N TYR A 109 6.06 -13.65 -1.76
CA TYR A 109 7.52 -13.55 -1.70
C TYR A 109 8.09 -14.23 -0.45
N GLY A 110 7.28 -14.33 0.60
CA GLY A 110 7.65 -14.99 1.84
C GLY A 110 6.45 -15.17 2.76
N THR A 111 6.72 -15.59 3.99
CA THR A 111 5.71 -15.69 5.05
C THR A 111 6.26 -15.15 6.36
N ALA A 112 5.38 -14.61 7.20
CA ALA A 112 5.72 -14.13 8.54
C ALA A 112 4.88 -14.82 9.63
N SER A 113 5.49 -14.96 10.80
CA SER A 113 4.84 -15.34 12.06
C SER A 113 5.21 -14.33 13.12
N LEU A 114 4.20 -13.84 13.84
CA LEU A 114 4.28 -12.83 14.87
C LEU A 114 4.05 -13.48 16.24
N SER A 115 4.87 -13.16 17.23
CA SER A 115 4.67 -13.57 18.61
C SER A 115 5.49 -12.72 19.57
N ALA A 116 4.83 -11.87 20.35
CA ALA A 116 5.46 -11.13 21.43
C ALA A 116 4.44 -10.53 22.41
N VAL A 117 4.90 -10.26 23.63
CA VAL A 117 4.21 -9.36 24.56
C VAL A 117 5.21 -8.31 25.03
N PHE A 118 4.91 -7.06 24.73
CA PHE A 118 5.66 -5.89 25.18
C PHE A 118 4.97 -5.31 26.41
N ASN A 119 5.67 -5.25 27.54
CA ASN A 119 5.15 -4.68 28.80
C ASN A 119 5.68 -3.26 29.06
N TYR A 120 6.14 -2.60 28.00
CA TYR A 120 6.65 -1.24 28.04
C TYR A 120 6.36 -0.58 26.69
N VAL A 121 5.84 0.65 26.72
CA VAL A 121 5.67 1.48 25.52
C VAL A 121 6.62 2.66 25.61
N VAL A 122 7.60 2.68 24.71
CA VAL A 122 8.61 3.76 24.59
C VAL A 122 7.96 5.00 23.96
N SER A 123 8.39 6.21 24.30
CA SER A 123 8.04 7.43 23.53
C SER A 123 9.28 8.09 22.94
N ASP A 124 10.02 8.82 23.78
CA ASP A 124 11.10 9.73 23.36
C ASP A 124 12.46 9.38 23.99
N GLU A 125 12.68 8.08 24.22
CA GLU A 125 13.91 7.62 24.85
C GLU A 125 15.09 7.74 23.87
N THR A 126 16.13 8.48 24.28
CA THR A 126 17.37 8.60 23.49
C THR A 126 18.21 7.32 23.51
N SER A 127 17.92 6.40 24.43
CA SER A 127 18.59 5.12 24.58
C SER A 127 17.66 4.11 25.25
N LEU A 128 17.56 2.91 24.68
CA LEU A 128 16.74 1.84 25.25
C LEU A 128 17.45 1.15 26.42
N GLN A 129 16.70 0.90 27.49
CA GLN A 129 17.15 0.10 28.63
C GLN A 129 16.60 -1.33 28.51
N SER A 130 17.24 -2.30 29.19
CA SER A 130 16.86 -3.72 29.10
C SER A 130 15.42 -4.02 29.52
N ASN A 131 14.78 -3.17 30.34
CA ASN A 131 13.38 -3.31 30.73
C ASN A 131 12.38 -2.70 29.72
N MET A 132 12.87 -1.98 28.70
CA MET A 132 12.06 -1.33 27.66
C MET A 132 11.95 -2.18 26.39
N LEU A 133 12.74 -3.25 26.28
CA LEU A 133 12.85 -4.12 25.11
C LEU A 133 12.74 -5.59 25.51
N ILE A 134 12.56 -6.44 24.50
CA ILE A 134 12.78 -7.89 24.61
C ILE A 134 13.99 -8.26 23.74
N GLU A 135 14.85 -9.14 24.23
CA GLU A 135 16.03 -9.62 23.51
C GLU A 135 15.70 -10.82 22.60
N SER A 136 14.61 -10.70 21.86
CA SER A 136 14.13 -11.72 20.92
C SER A 136 13.42 -11.09 19.73
N ALA A 137 13.29 -11.86 18.66
CA ALA A 137 12.46 -11.50 17.53
C ALA A 137 10.97 -11.55 17.94
N TYR A 138 10.19 -10.55 17.53
CA TYR A 138 8.73 -10.65 17.52
C TYR A 138 8.21 -11.21 16.20
N ALA A 139 8.97 -11.04 15.11
CA ALA A 139 8.64 -11.50 13.77
C ALA A 139 9.70 -12.47 13.25
N THR A 140 9.27 -13.61 12.77
CA THR A 140 10.10 -14.63 12.12
C THR A 140 9.45 -15.07 10.82
N GLY A 141 10.21 -15.63 9.88
CA GLY A 141 9.63 -15.94 8.58
C GLY A 141 10.66 -16.18 7.48
N SER A 142 10.16 -16.34 6.26
CA SER A 142 10.95 -16.43 5.02
C SER A 142 10.80 -15.17 4.17
N LEU A 143 11.82 -14.87 3.37
CA LEU A 143 11.82 -13.81 2.36
C LEU A 143 12.66 -14.26 1.17
N GLY A 144 12.03 -14.50 0.03
CA GLY A 144 12.69 -15.10 -1.13
C GLY A 144 13.30 -16.45 -0.77
N SER A 145 14.59 -16.62 -1.08
CA SER A 145 15.34 -17.82 -0.69
C SER A 145 15.90 -17.76 0.75
N GLY A 146 15.80 -16.58 1.38
CA GLY A 146 16.31 -16.30 2.72
C GLY A 146 15.24 -16.21 3.81
N ASN A 147 15.56 -15.49 4.87
CA ASN A 147 14.71 -15.29 6.03
C ASN A 147 14.99 -13.92 6.68
N PHE A 148 14.34 -13.67 7.82
CA PHE A 148 14.40 -12.39 8.53
C PHE A 148 15.74 -12.19 9.29
N SER A 149 16.59 -13.20 9.38
CA SER A 149 17.84 -13.14 10.13
C SER A 149 18.98 -12.53 9.31
N ASN A 150 19.82 -11.74 9.98
CA ASN A 150 21.11 -11.32 9.43
C ASN A 150 22.21 -12.30 9.90
N PRO A 151 22.96 -12.94 8.99
CA PRO A 151 24.04 -13.88 9.36
C PRO A 151 25.17 -13.28 10.20
N MET A 152 25.36 -11.97 10.16
CA MET A 152 26.35 -11.23 10.95
C MET A 152 25.81 -10.75 12.29
N ALA A 153 24.51 -10.90 12.56
CA ALA A 153 23.92 -10.48 13.82
C ALA A 153 24.44 -11.33 14.98
N GLN A 154 24.84 -10.64 16.05
CA GLN A 154 25.20 -11.26 17.33
C GLN A 154 24.00 -11.38 18.26
N GLY A 155 22.96 -10.58 18.02
CA GLY A 155 21.72 -10.58 18.76
C GLY A 155 20.65 -9.77 18.04
N ILE A 156 19.47 -9.74 18.65
CA ILE A 156 18.31 -9.02 18.18
C ILE A 156 17.56 -8.46 19.38
N PHE A 157 16.97 -7.29 19.23
CA PHE A 157 16.01 -6.76 20.20
C PHE A 157 14.76 -6.27 19.50
N SER A 158 13.65 -6.32 20.23
CA SER A 158 12.38 -5.77 19.79
C SER A 158 11.76 -4.89 20.86
N TYR A 159 11.06 -3.83 20.46
CA TYR A 159 10.37 -2.92 21.38
C TYR A 159 9.15 -2.29 20.73
N ALA A 160 8.17 -1.91 21.55
CA ALA A 160 7.01 -1.14 21.12
C ALA A 160 7.21 0.33 21.51
N ARG A 161 6.92 1.25 20.59
CA ARG A 161 6.96 2.69 20.84
C ARG A 161 5.69 3.37 20.39
N TYR A 162 5.27 4.37 21.15
CA TYR A 162 4.25 5.32 20.78
C TYR A 162 4.88 6.39 19.90
N VAL A 163 4.24 6.68 18.77
CA VAL A 163 4.66 7.74 17.85
C VAL A 163 3.49 8.70 17.64
N GLU A 164 3.74 9.96 17.93
CA GLU A 164 2.84 11.06 17.57
C GLU A 164 3.06 11.43 16.10
N GLY A 165 2.00 11.33 15.30
CA GLY A 165 2.03 11.65 13.88
C GLY A 165 1.10 12.80 13.54
N THR A 166 1.42 13.55 12.49
CA THR A 166 0.54 14.61 11.97
C THR A 166 -0.77 14.07 11.40
N SER A 167 -0.77 12.79 11.00
CA SER A 167 -1.88 12.09 10.36
C SER A 167 -2.55 11.07 11.30
N GLY A 168 -2.23 11.11 12.59
CA GLY A 168 -2.70 10.14 13.58
C GLY A 168 -1.55 9.57 14.41
N ASN A 169 -1.88 9.07 15.60
CA ASN A 169 -0.93 8.45 16.50
C ASN A 169 -0.90 6.93 16.26
N PHE A 170 0.27 6.31 16.40
CA PHE A 170 0.43 4.88 16.18
C PHE A 170 1.39 4.24 17.17
N ILE A 171 1.20 2.96 17.43
CA ILE A 171 2.20 2.08 18.02
C ILE A 171 3.06 1.56 16.88
N GLN A 172 4.37 1.82 16.94
CA GLN A 172 5.36 1.18 16.09
C GLN A 172 6.10 0.12 16.90
N ILE A 173 6.04 -1.12 16.44
CA ILE A 173 6.86 -2.20 16.96
C ILE A 173 8.06 -2.35 16.02
N VAL A 174 9.25 -2.32 16.61
CA VAL A 174 10.53 -2.37 15.90
C VAL A 174 11.26 -3.63 16.30
N GLN A 175 11.81 -4.35 15.33
CA GLN A 175 12.76 -5.44 15.53
C GLN A 175 14.06 -5.11 14.82
N GLN A 176 15.15 -5.07 15.58
CA GLN A 176 16.45 -4.59 15.13
C GLN A 176 17.54 -5.63 15.43
N PRO A 177 18.12 -6.28 14.40
CA PRO A 177 19.32 -7.07 14.59
C PRO A 177 20.53 -6.16 14.79
N TYR A 178 21.52 -6.64 15.55
CA TYR A 178 22.71 -5.86 15.88
C TYR A 178 23.99 -6.71 15.93
N SER A 179 25.13 -6.03 15.86
CA SER A 179 26.46 -6.59 16.12
C SER A 179 27.31 -5.65 16.97
N GLY A 180 28.55 -6.07 17.29
CA GLY A 180 29.47 -5.26 18.10
C GLY A 180 28.94 -4.97 19.50
N GLY A 181 28.23 -5.93 20.11
CA GLY A 181 27.60 -5.77 21.43
C GLY A 181 26.51 -4.68 21.48
N GLY A 182 25.82 -4.42 20.36
CA GLY A 182 24.75 -3.43 20.26
C GLY A 182 25.20 -2.08 19.70
N SER A 183 26.47 -1.95 19.30
CA SER A 183 27.02 -0.70 18.76
C SER A 183 26.68 -0.47 17.29
N THR A 184 26.28 -1.52 16.56
CA THR A 184 25.99 -1.45 15.13
C THR A 184 24.64 -2.10 14.85
N ASN A 185 23.70 -1.31 14.36
CA ASN A 185 22.43 -1.79 13.81
C ASN A 185 22.67 -2.44 12.44
N LEU A 186 21.90 -3.48 12.15
CA LEU A 186 21.99 -4.27 10.91
C LEU A 186 20.61 -4.40 10.26
N ASP A 187 20.61 -4.72 8.98
CA ASP A 187 19.39 -5.05 8.23
C ASP A 187 19.16 -6.56 8.14
N PRO A 188 17.94 -7.07 7.92
CA PRO A 188 16.72 -6.28 7.78
C PRO A 188 16.18 -5.83 9.14
N VAL A 189 15.51 -4.69 9.13
CA VAL A 189 14.68 -4.20 10.23
C VAL A 189 13.23 -4.59 9.94
N THR A 190 12.49 -5.01 10.96
CA THR A 190 11.04 -5.25 10.82
C THR A 190 10.27 -4.20 11.59
N PHE A 191 9.29 -3.61 10.92
CA PHE A 191 8.34 -2.69 11.50
C PHE A 191 6.93 -3.27 11.45
N LEU A 192 6.15 -3.06 12.51
CA LEU A 192 4.70 -3.23 12.54
C LEU A 192 4.10 -1.94 13.09
N LEU A 193 3.30 -1.26 12.27
CA LEU A 193 2.63 -0.02 12.61
C LEU A 193 1.15 -0.33 12.87
N ILE A 194 0.66 0.10 14.02
CA ILE A 194 -0.73 -0.11 14.45
C ILE A 194 -1.29 1.25 14.88
N PRO A 195 -2.32 1.80 14.21
CA PRO A 195 -2.93 3.06 14.61
C PRO A 195 -3.50 2.95 16.03
N VAL A 196 -3.37 4.01 16.82
CA VAL A 196 -3.91 4.06 18.20
C VAL A 196 -5.41 4.29 18.19
N GLU A 197 -5.87 5.17 17.31
CA GLU A 197 -7.30 5.36 17.07
C GLU A 197 -7.89 4.12 16.39
N ASP A 198 -9.12 3.79 16.76
CA ASP A 198 -9.91 2.71 16.16
C ASP A 198 -9.33 1.29 16.30
N THR A 199 -8.36 1.08 17.19
CA THR A 199 -7.81 -0.27 17.47
C THR A 199 -8.27 -0.80 18.83
N GLU A 200 -8.97 -1.93 18.80
CA GLU A 200 -9.29 -2.74 19.98
C GLU A 200 -8.63 -4.13 19.88
N PRO A 201 -8.31 -4.78 21.01
CA PRO A 201 -7.84 -6.17 21.00
C PRO A 201 -8.78 -7.10 20.21
N GLY A 202 -8.21 -7.93 19.35
CA GLY A 202 -8.97 -8.76 18.42
C GLY A 202 -8.18 -9.13 17.18
N THR A 203 -8.89 -9.51 16.12
CA THR A 203 -8.29 -9.75 14.80
C THR A 203 -8.08 -8.41 14.10
N ILE A 204 -6.86 -8.15 13.66
CA ILE A 204 -6.44 -6.92 13.00
C ILE A 204 -5.95 -7.27 11.59
N SER A 205 -6.47 -6.57 10.59
CA SER A 205 -6.02 -6.68 9.19
C SER A 205 -4.66 -6.01 9.01
N ILE A 206 -3.82 -6.64 8.19
CA ILE A 206 -2.53 -6.11 7.73
C ILE A 206 -2.59 -5.96 6.20
N GLY A 207 -2.16 -4.82 5.69
CA GLY A 207 -2.01 -4.57 4.26
C GLY A 207 -1.73 -3.10 3.97
N LEU A 208 -1.89 -2.69 2.71
CA LEU A 208 -1.60 -1.34 2.21
C LEU A 208 -2.87 -0.56 1.79
N THR A 209 -4.07 -1.11 1.97
CA THR A 209 -5.32 -0.41 1.64
C THR A 209 -5.85 0.38 2.82
N THR A 210 -6.81 1.27 2.56
CA THR A 210 -7.55 1.98 3.62
C THR A 210 -8.48 1.07 4.44
N LEU A 211 -8.67 -0.19 4.02
CA LEU A 211 -9.43 -1.19 4.78
C LEU A 211 -8.52 -1.97 5.75
N ASP A 212 -7.22 -1.89 5.55
CA ASP A 212 -6.23 -2.51 6.40
C ASP A 212 -5.94 -1.58 7.59
N ILE A 213 -5.91 -2.15 8.79
CA ILE A 213 -5.70 -1.37 10.02
C ILE A 213 -4.20 -1.19 10.27
N ALA A 214 -3.43 -2.26 10.14
CA ALA A 214 -2.00 -2.26 10.45
C ALA A 214 -1.14 -2.44 9.19
N GLU A 215 0.11 -2.02 9.29
CA GLU A 215 1.11 -2.21 8.24
C GLU A 215 2.34 -2.93 8.81
N MET A 216 2.74 -4.02 8.15
CA MET A 216 3.97 -4.73 8.47
C MET A 216 4.93 -4.64 7.29
N ILE A 217 6.16 -4.20 7.53
CA ILE A 217 7.21 -4.13 6.50
C ILE A 217 8.54 -4.69 7.02
N VAL A 218 9.26 -5.37 6.14
CA VAL A 218 10.64 -5.82 6.36
C VAL A 218 11.54 -5.06 5.39
N VAL A 219 12.51 -4.33 5.92
CA VAL A 219 13.23 -3.30 5.16
C VAL A 219 14.73 -3.36 5.40
N ASP A 220 15.48 -2.83 4.44
CA ASP A 220 16.84 -2.33 4.71
C ASP A 220 16.77 -0.82 4.98
N THR A 221 17.65 -0.33 5.85
CA THR A 221 17.69 1.07 6.29
C THR A 221 19.02 1.74 5.95
N ASP A 222 19.03 3.06 5.91
CA ASP A 222 20.23 3.88 5.84
C ASP A 222 20.11 5.15 6.69
N ASP A 223 21.07 6.07 6.56
CA ASP A 223 21.10 7.32 7.33
C ASP A 223 19.89 8.25 7.09
N THR A 224 19.11 7.99 6.03
CA THR A 224 17.92 8.76 5.65
C THR A 224 16.60 8.09 6.03
N GLY A 225 16.63 6.83 6.46
CA GLY A 225 15.46 6.07 6.88
C GLY A 225 15.32 4.73 6.17
N ILE A 226 14.13 4.43 5.67
CA ILE A 226 13.87 3.21 4.89
C ILE A 226 14.52 3.38 3.52
N LYS A 227 15.47 2.49 3.20
CA LYS A 227 16.16 2.48 1.91
C LYS A 227 15.39 1.67 0.88
N CYS A 228 14.88 0.51 1.28
CA CYS A 228 14.08 -0.36 0.43
C CYS A 228 13.28 -1.37 1.26
N ILE A 229 12.27 -1.98 0.64
CA ILE A 229 11.33 -2.94 1.25
C ILE A 229 11.58 -4.33 0.64
N HIS A 230 11.97 -5.30 1.48
CA HIS A 230 12.04 -6.71 1.08
C HIS A 230 10.65 -7.30 0.89
N GLY A 231 9.74 -6.98 1.82
CA GLY A 231 8.34 -7.33 1.66
C GLY A 231 7.45 -6.72 2.73
N PHE A 232 6.17 -6.68 2.42
CA PHE A 232 5.10 -6.19 3.30
C PHE A 232 4.06 -7.29 3.54
N GLY A 233 3.47 -7.29 4.72
CA GLY A 233 2.47 -8.27 5.14
C GLY A 233 1.08 -7.98 4.58
N VAL A 234 0.36 -9.03 4.20
CA VAL A 234 -1.05 -8.96 3.79
C VAL A 234 -1.80 -10.09 4.46
N GLY A 235 -2.84 -9.80 5.24
CA GLY A 235 -3.61 -10.83 5.93
C GLY A 235 -4.10 -10.33 7.28
N GLU A 236 -4.02 -11.17 8.31
CA GLU A 236 -4.52 -10.83 9.64
C GLU A 236 -3.57 -11.31 10.74
N PHE A 237 -3.59 -10.63 11.88
CA PHE A 237 -2.98 -11.09 13.12
C PHE A 237 -3.91 -10.83 14.30
N THR A 238 -3.58 -11.39 15.45
CA THR A 238 -4.30 -11.18 16.71
C THR A 238 -3.55 -10.20 17.60
N LEU A 239 -4.28 -9.22 18.09
CA LEU A 239 -3.86 -8.29 19.12
C LEU A 239 -4.49 -8.72 20.45
N SER A 240 -3.71 -9.33 21.35
CA SER A 240 -4.20 -9.85 22.64
C SER A 240 -4.29 -8.78 23.72
N ASP A 241 -3.47 -7.75 23.63
CA ASP A 241 -3.42 -6.61 24.56
C ASP A 241 -3.09 -5.35 23.77
N PHE A 242 -3.77 -4.24 24.07
CA PHE A 242 -3.50 -2.94 23.45
C PHE A 242 -3.71 -1.79 24.44
N ASN A 243 -2.82 -1.70 25.42
CA ASN A 243 -2.72 -0.57 26.32
C ASN A 243 -1.53 0.31 25.88
N THR A 244 -1.84 1.49 25.36
CA THR A 244 -0.87 2.42 24.78
C THR A 244 -0.31 3.42 25.81
N ALA A 245 -0.63 3.24 27.10
CA ALA A 245 -0.04 4.03 28.17
C ALA A 245 1.50 3.99 28.09
N LEU A 246 2.13 5.16 28.25
CA LEU A 246 3.58 5.26 28.16
C LEU A 246 4.27 4.58 29.34
N GLY A 247 5.47 4.08 29.11
CA GLY A 247 6.28 3.45 30.14
C GLY A 247 5.83 2.05 30.51
N ALA A 248 6.05 1.66 31.77
CA ALA A 248 5.79 0.32 32.29
C ALA A 248 4.29 0.01 32.51
N ASP A 249 3.42 1.01 32.36
CA ASP A 249 1.97 0.81 32.40
C ASP A 249 1.43 0.34 31.03
N GLY A 250 2.23 0.49 29.96
CA GLY A 250 1.89 0.06 28.61
C GLY A 250 1.96 -1.45 28.43
N LYS A 251 1.10 -1.99 27.55
CA LYS A 251 1.10 -3.41 27.23
C LYS A 251 0.55 -3.69 25.83
N ILE A 252 1.38 -4.27 24.97
CA ILE A 252 1.02 -4.64 23.60
C ILE A 252 1.30 -6.13 23.40
N GLY A 253 0.29 -6.92 23.06
CA GLY A 253 0.41 -8.37 22.87
C GLY A 253 -0.01 -8.76 21.46
N ILE A 254 0.85 -9.47 20.73
CA ILE A 254 0.62 -9.83 19.33
C ILE A 254 0.88 -11.32 19.08
N SER A 255 0.06 -11.91 18.20
CA SER A 255 0.29 -13.25 17.67
C SER A 255 -0.27 -13.40 16.25
N GLY A 256 0.37 -14.19 15.41
CA GLY A 256 -0.09 -14.48 14.05
C GLY A 256 0.83 -15.48 13.37
N THR A 257 0.30 -16.26 12.44
CA THR A 257 1.06 -17.28 11.71
C THR A 257 0.70 -17.24 10.24
N ASP A 258 1.65 -17.65 9.40
CA ASP A 258 1.45 -17.79 7.95
C ASP A 258 0.96 -16.53 7.25
N ILE A 259 1.34 -15.33 7.73
CA ILE A 259 1.00 -14.06 7.08
C ILE A 259 1.80 -13.97 5.77
N PRO A 260 1.14 -13.94 4.59
CA PRO A 260 1.82 -13.74 3.32
C PRO A 260 2.61 -12.43 3.29
N LEU A 261 3.82 -12.48 2.73
CA LEU A 261 4.61 -11.29 2.42
C LEU A 261 4.70 -11.12 0.91
N TYR A 262 4.53 -9.90 0.42
CA TYR A 262 4.69 -9.55 -0.99
C TYR A 262 5.81 -8.53 -1.15
N SER A 263 6.54 -8.60 -2.26
CA SER A 263 7.49 -7.56 -2.64
C SER A 263 6.77 -6.46 -3.43
N PRO A 264 7.14 -5.16 -3.30
CA PRO A 264 6.58 -4.12 -4.15
C PRO A 264 6.75 -4.40 -5.65
N GLN A 265 7.80 -5.14 -6.03
CA GLN A 265 8.04 -5.56 -7.42
C GLN A 265 7.07 -6.62 -7.94
N ASN A 266 6.38 -7.36 -7.05
CA ASN A 266 5.43 -8.40 -7.46
C ASN A 266 4.37 -8.65 -6.37
N ALA A 267 3.32 -7.84 -6.41
CA ALA A 267 2.17 -7.90 -5.54
C ALA A 267 0.85 -8.00 -6.34
N PRO A 268 0.50 -9.17 -6.90
CA PRO A 268 -0.75 -9.38 -7.65
C PRO A 268 -2.02 -8.95 -6.92
N VAL A 269 -2.05 -9.09 -5.60
CA VAL A 269 -3.16 -8.64 -4.75
C VAL A 269 -3.36 -7.12 -4.77
N TYR A 270 -2.37 -6.36 -5.26
CA TYR A 270 -2.42 -4.91 -5.51
C TYR A 270 -2.18 -4.55 -6.99
N GLY A 271 -2.33 -5.51 -7.90
CA GLY A 271 -2.29 -5.25 -9.34
C GLY A 271 -0.93 -5.48 -10.01
N GLY A 272 0.05 -6.04 -9.29
CA GLY A 272 1.35 -6.42 -9.86
C GLY A 272 2.52 -5.64 -9.28
N ASN A 273 3.34 -5.00 -10.11
CA ASN A 273 4.39 -4.10 -9.64
C ASN A 273 3.78 -2.80 -9.11
N ILE A 274 3.98 -2.53 -7.82
CA ILE A 274 3.46 -1.35 -7.10
C ILE A 274 4.56 -0.38 -6.67
N GLU A 275 5.78 -0.51 -7.19
CA GLU A 275 6.85 0.43 -6.88
C GLU A 275 6.50 1.86 -7.28
N ASP A 276 6.88 2.78 -6.39
CA ASP A 276 6.86 4.22 -6.61
C ASP A 276 8.00 4.88 -5.82
N GLU A 277 7.93 6.20 -5.62
CA GLU A 277 8.96 6.95 -4.87
C GLU A 277 9.05 6.58 -3.37
N ASN A 278 8.00 5.97 -2.79
CA ASN A 278 7.89 5.60 -1.38
C ASN A 278 7.95 4.07 -1.15
N LEU A 279 7.60 3.27 -2.16
CA LEU A 279 7.56 1.81 -2.13
C LEU A 279 8.67 1.19 -2.99
N VAL A 280 9.93 1.47 -2.65
CA VAL A 280 11.09 0.95 -3.38
C VAL A 280 11.41 -0.47 -2.93
N ALA A 281 11.45 -1.46 -3.83
CA ALA A 281 11.77 -2.83 -3.45
C ALA A 281 13.28 -3.05 -3.24
N CYS A 282 13.63 -3.88 -2.27
CA CYS A 282 14.99 -4.38 -2.14
C CYS A 282 15.29 -5.43 -3.21
N PRO A 283 16.56 -5.61 -3.64
CA PRO A 283 16.96 -6.72 -4.49
C PRO A 283 16.56 -8.08 -3.88
N PRO A 284 16.26 -9.11 -4.69
CA PRO A 284 15.85 -10.42 -4.17
C PRO A 284 16.94 -11.05 -3.29
N ARG A 285 16.52 -11.71 -2.20
CA ARG A 285 17.39 -12.46 -1.27
C ARG A 285 17.65 -13.91 -1.67
#